data_AF-A0A1G5WCJ1-F1
#
_entry.id   AF-A0A1G5WCJ1-F1
#
_cell.length_a   1.000
_cell.length_b   1.000
_cell.length_c   1.000
_cell.angle_alpha   90.00
_cell.angle_beta   90.00
_cell.angle_gamma   90.00
#
_symmetry.space_group_name_H-M   'P 1'
#
loop_
_entity.id
_entity.type
_entity.pdbx_description
1 polymer ?
#
loop_
_entity_poly.entity_id
_entity_poly.type
_entity_poly.pdbx_seq_one_letter_code
_entity_poly.pdbx_strand_id
1 'polypeptide(L)'
;MAARKRRRGFGGVIAVFVIMLLLMSVMIFFFLTKEERLAKQSKWVRQVDLTESVTEGIEDYIRLARLGDEIDVKNIVPSIKYNVILTFKSKGEFDESLDQASYEECESLAYKAFEEAVTLLVKNRLEASGRAGNPSDLITETLGCDLATYLKENAPAILPSFDELNSSTQKSGRAETYLCNGNTLVIVKSGEDPILYDKWEGEGNE
;
A
#
# COMPACT_ATOMS: atom_id res chain seq x y z
N MET A 1 4.59 59.57 59.66
CA MET A 1 3.71 58.80 58.76
C MET A 1 4.08 59.15 57.32
N ALA A 2 4.72 58.24 56.57
CA ALA A 2 5.02 58.42 55.15
C ALA A 2 4.44 57.24 54.35
N ALA A 3 3.43 57.52 53.53
CA ALA A 3 2.71 56.55 52.74
C ALA A 3 3.56 56.07 51.54
N ARG A 4 3.97 54.79 51.55
CA ARG A 4 4.60 54.10 50.42
C ARG A 4 3.56 53.86 49.33
N LYS A 5 3.47 54.78 48.36
CA LYS A 5 2.69 54.60 47.13
C LYS A 5 3.41 53.58 46.25
N ARG A 6 3.03 52.28 46.35
CA ARG A 6 3.45 51.22 45.42
C ARG A 6 2.98 51.62 44.01
N ARG A 7 3.88 52.23 43.23
CA ARG A 7 3.73 52.29 41.77
C ARG A 7 3.77 50.84 41.30
N ARG A 8 2.61 50.23 41.01
CA ARG A 8 2.54 49.02 40.21
C ARG A 8 3.05 49.42 38.83
N GLY A 9 4.35 49.25 38.67
CA GLY A 9 5.12 49.83 37.59
C GLY A 9 4.70 49.23 36.27
N PHE A 10 4.56 50.10 35.29
CA PHE A 10 4.46 49.84 33.86
C PHE A 10 5.30 48.63 33.38
N GLY A 11 6.44 48.35 34.03
CA GLY A 11 7.29 47.18 33.78
C GLY A 11 6.63 45.81 33.95
N GLY A 12 5.62 45.66 34.82
CA GLY A 12 4.88 44.41 34.94
C GLY A 12 4.00 44.11 33.71
N VAL A 13 3.41 45.16 33.14
CA VAL A 13 2.59 45.04 31.92
C VAL A 13 3.49 44.77 30.70
N ILE A 14 4.64 45.43 30.63
CA ILE A 14 5.65 45.18 29.59
C ILE A 14 6.15 43.74 29.65
N ALA A 15 6.46 43.22 30.85
CA ALA A 15 6.93 41.84 31.01
C ALA A 15 5.90 40.81 30.52
N VAL A 16 4.61 41.01 30.81
CA VAL A 16 3.53 40.13 30.32
C VAL A 16 3.43 40.17 28.79
N PHE A 17 3.50 41.35 28.18
CA PHE A 17 3.47 41.49 26.72
C PHE A 17 4.65 40.81 26.03
N VAL A 18 5.86 40.91 26.59
CA VAL A 18 7.06 40.25 26.05
C VAL A 18 6.94 38.73 26.13
N ILE A 19 6.44 38.19 27.25
CA ILE A 19 6.20 36.75 27.41
C ILE A 19 5.14 36.27 26.41
N MET A 20 4.07 37.03 26.20
CA MET A 20 3.02 36.66 25.25
C MET A 20 3.54 36.64 23.81
N LEU A 21 4.36 37.62 23.42
CA LEU A 21 5.01 37.67 22.11
C LEU A 21 5.99 36.51 21.90
N LEU A 22 6.75 36.14 22.94
CA LEU A 22 7.65 34.99 22.89
C LEU A 22 6.87 33.68 22.74
N LEU A 23 5.78 33.49 23.48
CA LEU A 23 4.92 32.31 23.35
C LEU A 23 4.28 32.23 21.96
N MET A 24 3.81 33.36 21.43
CA MET A 24 3.33 33.46 20.05
C MET A 24 4.43 33.09 19.05
N SER A 25 5.64 33.63 19.20
CA SER A 25 6.78 33.32 18.33
C SER A 25 7.17 31.84 18.39
N VAL A 26 7.15 31.22 19.57
CA VAL A 26 7.44 29.78 19.74
C VAL A 26 6.33 28.94 19.10
N MET A 27 5.06 29.33 19.26
CA MET A 27 3.97 28.64 18.58
C MET A 27 4.09 28.75 17.06
N ILE A 28 4.28 29.95 16.53
CA ILE A 28 4.43 30.19 15.09
C ILE A 28 5.65 29.41 14.55
N PHE A 29 6.78 29.45 15.25
CA PHE A 29 7.96 28.67 14.89
C PHE A 29 7.68 27.16 14.91
N PHE A 30 6.97 26.65 15.90
CA PHE A 30 6.61 25.23 15.97
C PHE A 30 5.64 24.80 14.84
N PHE A 31 4.67 25.66 14.48
CA PHE A 31 3.77 25.41 13.35
C PHE A 31 4.50 25.47 12.00
N LEU A 32 5.35 26.48 11.78
CA LEU A 32 6.14 26.62 10.55
C LEU A 32 7.18 25.50 10.39
N THR A 33 7.86 25.11 11.47
CA THR A 33 8.85 24.02 11.41
C THR A 33 8.23 22.63 11.29
N LYS A 34 6.96 22.45 11.69
CA LYS A 34 6.25 21.18 11.48
C LYS A 34 5.98 20.94 9.99
N GLU A 35 5.70 21.98 9.20
CA GLU A 35 5.64 21.90 7.74
C GLU A 35 7.03 21.62 7.13
N GLU A 36 8.10 22.25 7.63
CA GLU A 36 9.46 21.98 7.16
C GLU A 36 9.97 20.57 7.48
N ARG A 37 9.49 19.94 8.56
CA ARG A 37 9.87 18.55 8.90
C ARG A 37 9.34 17.52 7.91
N LEU A 38 8.25 17.82 7.21
CA LEU A 38 7.76 17.01 6.09
C LEU A 38 8.45 17.35 4.77
N ALA A 39 9.06 18.54 4.68
CA ALA A 39 9.81 19.00 3.52
C ALA A 39 11.21 18.37 3.38
N LYS A 40 11.68 17.61 4.38
CA LYS A 40 12.79 16.65 4.17
C LYS A 40 12.22 15.39 3.53
N GLN A 41 12.81 14.98 2.41
CA GLN A 41 12.42 13.82 1.61
C GLN A 41 11.98 12.66 2.51
N SER A 42 10.67 12.42 2.57
CA SER A 42 10.08 11.36 3.39
C SER A 42 9.39 10.37 2.48
N LYS A 43 9.61 9.09 2.75
CA LYS A 43 8.99 7.98 2.03
C LYS A 43 7.82 7.47 2.84
N TRP A 44 6.74 7.22 2.14
CA TRP A 44 5.48 6.73 2.68
C TRP A 44 4.99 5.60 1.78
N VAL A 45 4.26 4.65 2.34
CA VAL A 45 3.72 3.53 1.58
C VAL A 45 2.26 3.29 1.85
N ARG A 46 1.56 2.96 0.76
CA ARG A 46 0.20 2.47 0.77
C ARG A 46 0.21 1.06 0.21
N GLN A 47 -0.38 0.13 0.95
CA GLN A 47 -0.66 -1.20 0.44
C GLN A 47 -1.96 -1.18 -0.37
N VAL A 48 -1.93 -1.76 -1.56
CA VAL A 48 -3.11 -1.97 -2.40
C VAL A 48 -3.41 -3.46 -2.41
N ASP A 49 -4.66 -3.81 -2.13
CA ASP A 49 -5.14 -5.18 -2.05
C ASP A 49 -5.74 -5.62 -3.39
N LEU A 50 -5.22 -6.72 -3.93
CA LEU A 50 -5.69 -7.35 -5.17
C LEU A 50 -6.33 -8.72 -4.90
N THR A 51 -6.49 -9.14 -3.64
CA THR A 51 -6.97 -10.48 -3.26
C THR A 51 -8.31 -10.82 -3.92
N GLU A 52 -9.27 -9.89 -3.88
CA GLU A 52 -10.59 -10.09 -4.49
C GLU A 52 -10.50 -10.22 -6.01
N SER A 53 -9.77 -9.31 -6.67
CA SER A 53 -9.56 -9.35 -8.12
C SER A 53 -8.88 -10.64 -8.58
N VAL A 54 -7.90 -11.14 -7.83
CA VAL A 54 -7.23 -12.41 -8.15
C VAL A 54 -8.17 -13.59 -7.95
N THR A 55 -8.95 -13.57 -6.86
CA THR A 55 -9.95 -14.61 -6.57
C THR A 55 -10.97 -14.70 -7.70
N GLU A 56 -11.54 -13.57 -8.11
CA GLU A 56 -12.48 -13.48 -9.23
C GLU A 56 -11.84 -13.98 -10.55
N GLY A 57 -10.59 -13.58 -10.83
CA GLY A 57 -9.88 -14.04 -12.02
C GLY A 57 -9.67 -15.56 -12.07
N ILE A 58 -9.33 -16.18 -10.94
CA ILE A 58 -9.17 -17.63 -10.83
C ILE A 58 -10.53 -18.33 -10.98
N GLU A 59 -11.58 -17.84 -10.30
CA GLU A 59 -12.94 -18.39 -10.42
C GLU A 59 -13.47 -18.31 -11.86
N ASP A 60 -13.26 -17.16 -12.52
CA ASP A 60 -13.65 -16.96 -13.91
C ASP A 60 -12.91 -17.92 -14.84
N TYR A 61 -11.62 -18.14 -14.64
CA TYR A 61 -10.88 -19.15 -15.40
C TYR A 61 -11.45 -20.55 -15.19
N ILE A 62 -11.66 -20.97 -13.94
CA ILE A 62 -12.22 -22.30 -13.61
C ILE A 62 -13.58 -22.50 -14.30
N ARG A 63 -14.42 -21.47 -14.28
CA ARG A 63 -15.73 -21.45 -14.94
C ARG A 63 -15.60 -21.56 -16.46
N LEU A 64 -14.72 -20.76 -17.08
CA LEU A 64 -14.49 -20.76 -18.53
C LEU A 64 -13.89 -22.07 -19.03
N ALA A 65 -12.95 -22.64 -18.27
CA ALA A 65 -12.32 -23.93 -18.55
C ALA A 65 -13.22 -25.13 -18.24
N ARG A 66 -14.43 -24.91 -17.68
CA ARG A 66 -15.38 -25.94 -17.26
C ARG A 66 -14.73 -26.96 -16.33
N LEU A 67 -13.85 -26.47 -15.46
CA LEU A 67 -13.16 -27.29 -14.46
C LEU A 67 -14.08 -27.65 -13.28
N GLY A 68 -15.22 -26.95 -13.14
CA GLY A 68 -16.27 -27.21 -12.15
C GLY A 68 -16.14 -26.31 -10.91
N ASP A 69 -17.16 -26.29 -10.07
CA ASP A 69 -17.26 -25.38 -8.91
C ASP A 69 -16.96 -26.10 -7.58
N GLU A 70 -16.11 -27.13 -7.61
CA GLU A 70 -15.89 -28.05 -6.49
C GLU A 70 -14.92 -27.52 -5.42
N ILE A 71 -14.32 -26.35 -5.64
CA ILE A 71 -13.33 -25.76 -4.73
C ILE A 71 -13.73 -24.35 -4.31
N ASP A 72 -13.47 -24.03 -3.05
CA ASP A 72 -13.63 -22.68 -2.50
C ASP A 72 -12.34 -21.89 -2.72
N VAL A 73 -12.26 -21.20 -3.87
CA VAL A 73 -11.08 -20.42 -4.28
C VAL A 73 -10.70 -19.37 -3.24
N LYS A 74 -11.70 -18.78 -2.57
CA LYS A 74 -11.50 -17.73 -1.56
C LYS A 74 -10.67 -18.20 -0.35
N ASN A 75 -10.72 -19.49 -0.01
CA ASN A 75 -9.91 -20.05 1.07
C ASN A 75 -8.49 -20.44 0.63
N ILE A 76 -8.25 -20.50 -0.67
CA ILE A 76 -6.95 -20.83 -1.26
C ILE A 76 -6.12 -19.56 -1.47
N VAL A 77 -6.76 -18.49 -1.94
CA VAL A 77 -6.07 -17.24 -2.27
C VAL A 77 -5.64 -16.52 -0.99
N PRO A 78 -4.31 -16.34 -0.76
CA PRO A 78 -3.82 -15.59 0.38
C PRO A 78 -4.06 -14.08 0.16
N SER A 79 -3.75 -13.26 1.18
CA SER A 79 -3.73 -11.80 1.01
C SER A 79 -2.69 -11.40 -0.05
N ILE A 80 -3.14 -10.94 -1.20
CA ILE A 80 -2.29 -10.52 -2.33
C ILE A 80 -2.27 -9.00 -2.36
N LYS A 81 -1.11 -8.42 -2.02
CA LYS A 81 -0.95 -6.97 -1.86
C LYS A 81 0.34 -6.50 -2.49
N TYR A 82 0.32 -5.29 -3.04
CA TYR A 82 1.52 -4.60 -3.51
C TYR A 82 1.64 -3.21 -2.88
N ASN A 83 2.88 -2.71 -2.81
CA ASN A 83 3.20 -1.41 -2.24
C ASN A 83 3.22 -0.32 -3.30
N VAL A 84 2.56 0.81 -3.00
CA VAL A 84 2.76 2.09 -3.70
C VAL A 84 3.57 3.01 -2.82
N ILE A 85 4.74 3.42 -3.31
CA ILE A 85 5.65 4.32 -2.62
C ILE A 85 5.30 5.75 -3.01
N LEU A 86 5.10 6.58 -2.00
CA LEU A 86 5.01 8.02 -2.14
C LEU A 86 6.25 8.67 -1.56
N THR A 87 6.93 9.44 -2.40
CA THR A 87 8.08 10.25 -2.02
C THR A 87 7.67 11.71 -1.93
N PHE A 88 7.56 12.23 -0.70
CA PHE A 88 7.32 13.65 -0.48
C PHE A 88 8.59 14.44 -0.75
N LYS A 89 8.45 15.50 -1.53
CA LYS A 89 9.49 16.50 -1.85
C LYS A 89 9.24 17.79 -1.07
N SER A 90 10.16 18.73 -1.21
CA SER A 90 10.00 20.07 -0.64
C SER A 90 8.76 20.78 -1.21
N LYS A 91 8.14 21.66 -0.42
CA LYS A 91 7.04 22.55 -0.84
C LYS A 91 5.71 21.85 -1.21
N GLY A 92 5.50 20.63 -0.69
CA GLY A 92 4.24 19.88 -0.87
C GLY A 92 4.14 19.16 -2.22
N GLU A 93 5.24 19.08 -2.96
CA GLU A 93 5.34 18.22 -4.14
C GLU A 93 5.53 16.76 -3.69
N PHE A 94 5.03 15.81 -4.47
CA PHE A 94 5.24 14.39 -4.24
C PHE A 94 5.33 13.64 -5.56
N ASP A 95 5.99 12.48 -5.53
CA ASP A 95 5.92 11.47 -6.59
C ASP A 95 5.37 10.16 -6.02
N GLU A 96 4.44 9.54 -6.72
CA GLU A 96 3.97 8.18 -6.49
C GLU A 96 4.64 7.23 -7.48
N SER A 97 5.07 6.06 -7.01
CA SER A 97 5.64 4.99 -7.83
C SER A 97 5.23 3.62 -7.30
N LEU A 98 5.05 2.67 -8.20
CA LEU A 98 4.85 1.27 -7.84
C LEU A 98 6.17 0.65 -7.34
N ASP A 99 6.13 -0.07 -6.23
CA ASP A 99 7.28 -0.84 -5.76
C ASP A 99 7.40 -2.14 -6.56
N GLN A 100 8.41 -2.25 -7.41
CA GLN A 100 8.60 -3.39 -8.30
C GLN A 100 8.79 -4.70 -7.53
N ALA A 101 9.59 -4.70 -6.47
CA ALA A 101 9.85 -5.92 -5.70
C ALA A 101 8.57 -6.44 -5.03
N SER A 102 7.77 -5.53 -4.47
CA SER A 102 6.47 -5.88 -3.88
C SER A 102 5.46 -6.37 -4.94
N TYR A 103 5.48 -5.83 -6.16
CA TYR A 103 4.65 -6.33 -7.24
C TYR A 103 5.10 -7.73 -7.71
N GLU A 104 6.39 -7.99 -7.83
CA GLU A 104 6.91 -9.32 -8.21
C GLU A 104 6.55 -10.40 -7.17
N GLU A 105 6.59 -10.06 -5.87
CA GLU A 105 6.12 -10.93 -4.80
C GLU A 105 4.61 -11.18 -4.89
N CYS A 106 3.83 -10.11 -5.11
CA CYS A 106 2.39 -10.17 -5.35
C CYS A 106 2.03 -11.08 -6.53
N GLU A 107 2.75 -10.95 -7.66
CA GLU A 107 2.57 -11.79 -8.85
C GLU A 107 2.89 -13.25 -8.55
N SER A 108 4.01 -13.52 -7.88
CA SER A 108 4.40 -14.88 -7.47
C SER A 108 3.34 -15.54 -6.59
N LEU A 109 2.80 -14.81 -5.60
CA LEU A 109 1.75 -15.32 -4.72
C LEU A 109 0.45 -15.62 -5.47
N ALA A 110 0.04 -14.74 -6.39
CA ALA A 110 -1.17 -14.93 -7.18
C ALA A 110 -1.10 -16.20 -8.04
N TYR A 111 -0.01 -16.40 -8.78
CA TYR A 111 0.12 -17.57 -9.65
C TYR A 111 0.34 -18.87 -8.87
N LYS A 112 0.93 -18.83 -7.67
CA LYS A 112 0.96 -19.99 -6.77
C LYS A 112 -0.42 -20.37 -6.26
N ALA A 113 -1.24 -19.40 -5.86
CA ALA A 113 -2.62 -19.67 -5.46
C ALA A 113 -3.44 -20.25 -6.62
N PHE A 114 -3.19 -19.76 -7.84
CA PHE A 114 -3.83 -20.28 -9.03
C PHE A 114 -3.40 -21.72 -9.35
N GLU A 115 -2.11 -22.02 -9.26
CA GLU A 115 -1.58 -23.38 -9.36
C GLU A 115 -2.23 -24.31 -8.33
N GLU A 116 -2.35 -23.89 -7.07
CA GLU A 116 -2.95 -24.67 -6.00
C GLU A 116 -4.42 -24.99 -6.28
N ALA A 117 -5.19 -23.99 -6.73
CA ALA A 117 -6.59 -24.16 -7.10
C ALA A 117 -6.77 -25.21 -8.22
N VAL A 118 -5.98 -25.11 -9.29
CA VAL A 118 -6.04 -26.07 -10.40
C VAL A 118 -5.58 -27.46 -9.96
N THR A 119 -4.52 -27.54 -9.15
CA THR A 119 -4.01 -28.81 -8.61
C THR A 119 -5.06 -29.51 -7.75
N LEU A 120 -5.79 -28.77 -6.91
CA LEU A 120 -6.86 -29.30 -6.08
C LEU A 120 -8.03 -29.83 -6.93
N LEU A 121 -8.39 -29.15 -8.01
CA LEU A 121 -9.40 -29.62 -8.96
C LEU A 121 -8.98 -30.94 -9.64
N VAL A 122 -7.71 -31.03 -10.08
CA VAL A 122 -7.18 -32.27 -10.66
C VAL A 122 -7.19 -33.39 -9.63
N LYS A 123 -6.80 -33.09 -8.38
CA LYS A 123 -6.85 -34.04 -7.26
C LYS A 123 -8.26 -34.58 -7.04
N ASN A 124 -9.25 -33.71 -6.88
CA ASN A 124 -10.64 -34.10 -6.63
C ASN A 124 -11.17 -34.99 -7.76
N ARG A 125 -10.82 -34.70 -9.02
CA ARG A 125 -11.21 -35.52 -10.17
C ARG A 125 -10.51 -36.88 -10.20
N LEU A 126 -9.23 -36.95 -9.87
CA LEU A 126 -8.50 -38.22 -9.77
C LEU A 126 -9.13 -39.11 -8.69
N GLU A 127 -9.40 -38.54 -7.51
CA GLU A 127 -10.06 -39.23 -6.39
C GLU A 127 -11.46 -39.71 -6.79
N ALA A 128 -12.27 -38.86 -7.42
CA ALA A 128 -13.61 -39.23 -7.91
C ALA A 128 -13.58 -40.34 -8.98
N SER A 129 -12.52 -40.40 -9.79
CA SER A 129 -12.32 -41.45 -10.79
C SER A 129 -11.75 -42.76 -10.22
N GLY A 130 -11.36 -42.79 -8.94
CA GLY A 130 -10.69 -43.92 -8.31
C GLY A 130 -9.27 -44.18 -8.84
N ARG A 131 -8.67 -43.22 -9.55
CA ARG A 131 -7.33 -43.35 -10.14
C ARG A 131 -6.28 -42.88 -9.14
N ALA A 132 -5.30 -43.73 -8.84
CA ALA A 132 -4.15 -43.37 -8.02
C ALA A 132 -3.17 -42.49 -8.82
N GLY A 133 -2.61 -41.48 -8.18
CA GLY A 133 -1.58 -40.61 -8.77
C GLY A 133 -1.44 -39.30 -8.00
N ASN A 134 -0.25 -38.71 -8.07
CA ASN A 134 -0.01 -37.36 -7.59
C ASN A 134 -0.44 -36.36 -8.69
N PRO A 135 -1.40 -35.45 -8.42
CA PRO A 135 -1.86 -34.46 -9.38
C PRO A 135 -0.71 -33.65 -10.01
N SER A 136 0.26 -33.22 -9.20
CA SER A 136 1.38 -32.39 -9.66
C SER A 136 2.28 -33.11 -10.66
N ASP A 137 2.53 -34.41 -10.44
CA ASP A 137 3.37 -35.21 -11.33
C ASP A 137 2.67 -35.39 -12.69
N LEU A 138 1.36 -35.69 -12.67
CA LEU A 138 0.54 -35.81 -13.88
C LEU A 138 0.47 -34.51 -14.67
N ILE A 139 0.30 -33.39 -13.99
CA ILE A 139 0.25 -32.06 -14.60
C ILE A 139 1.61 -31.74 -15.24
N THR A 140 2.70 -31.92 -14.51
CA THR A 140 4.05 -31.65 -15.01
C THR A 140 4.43 -32.56 -16.18
N GLU A 141 4.08 -33.85 -16.12
CA GLU A 141 4.30 -34.81 -17.21
C GLU A 141 3.50 -34.43 -18.47
N THR A 142 2.28 -33.91 -18.29
CA THR A 142 1.41 -33.51 -19.41
C THR A 142 1.84 -32.18 -20.04
N LEU A 143 2.22 -31.20 -19.22
CA LEU A 143 2.55 -29.85 -19.66
C LEU A 143 4.02 -29.69 -20.08
N GLY A 144 4.91 -30.57 -19.60
CA GLY A 144 6.36 -30.48 -19.82
C GLY A 144 7.02 -29.29 -19.11
N CYS A 145 6.29 -28.58 -18.26
CA CYS A 145 6.73 -27.44 -17.46
C CYS A 145 5.93 -27.38 -16.15
N ASP A 146 6.32 -26.49 -15.23
CA ASP A 146 5.54 -26.27 -14.01
C ASP A 146 4.22 -25.55 -14.32
N LEU A 147 3.20 -25.84 -13.53
CA LEU A 147 1.84 -25.36 -13.76
C LEU A 147 1.74 -23.83 -13.59
N ALA A 148 2.45 -23.24 -12.64
CA ALA A 148 2.46 -21.79 -12.45
C ALA A 148 2.99 -21.05 -13.70
N THR A 149 4.12 -21.51 -14.27
CA THR A 149 4.66 -20.97 -15.52
C THR A 149 3.66 -21.16 -16.66
N TYR A 150 3.07 -22.36 -16.80
CA TYR A 150 2.07 -22.61 -17.83
C TYR A 150 0.87 -21.65 -17.72
N LEU A 151 0.33 -21.47 -16.51
CA LEU A 151 -0.80 -20.58 -16.25
C LEU A 151 -0.44 -19.12 -16.52
N LYS A 152 0.76 -18.69 -16.15
CA LYS A 152 1.24 -17.33 -16.43
C LYS A 152 1.30 -17.02 -17.93
N GLU A 153 1.68 -17.99 -18.75
CA GLU A 153 1.83 -17.81 -20.19
C GLU A 153 0.53 -18.04 -20.99
N ASN A 154 -0.35 -18.93 -20.51
CA ASN A 154 -1.46 -19.46 -21.31
C ASN A 154 -2.85 -19.17 -20.73
N ALA A 155 -2.97 -18.83 -19.44
CA ALA A 155 -4.26 -18.46 -18.86
C ALA A 155 -4.56 -16.97 -19.10
N PRO A 156 -5.84 -16.56 -19.03
CA PRO A 156 -6.20 -15.14 -18.92
C PRO A 156 -5.47 -14.50 -17.73
N ALA A 157 -5.03 -13.26 -17.92
CA ALA A 157 -4.33 -12.52 -16.87
C ALA A 157 -5.25 -12.33 -15.65
N ILE A 158 -4.84 -12.89 -14.51
CA ILE A 158 -5.51 -12.73 -13.21
C ILE A 158 -5.05 -11.48 -12.45
N LEU A 159 -4.01 -10.82 -12.97
CA LEU A 159 -3.43 -9.60 -12.44
C LEU A 159 -3.24 -8.59 -13.59
N PRO A 160 -3.47 -7.29 -13.35
CA PRO A 160 -3.02 -6.24 -14.24
C PRO A 160 -1.50 -6.27 -14.37
N SER A 161 -0.96 -5.94 -15.54
CA SER A 161 0.49 -5.94 -15.75
C SER A 161 1.19 -4.84 -14.93
N PHE A 162 2.49 -5.04 -14.64
CA PHE A 162 3.30 -4.02 -13.98
C PHE A 162 3.25 -2.69 -14.72
N ASP A 163 3.35 -2.69 -16.05
CA ASP A 163 3.34 -1.46 -16.85
C ASP A 163 1.99 -0.73 -16.80
N GLU A 164 0.86 -1.46 -16.78
CA GLU A 164 -0.48 -0.87 -16.62
C GLU A 164 -0.65 -0.24 -15.24
N LEU A 165 -0.23 -0.93 -14.17
CA LEU A 165 -0.29 -0.40 -12.81
C LEU A 165 0.70 0.74 -12.61
N ASN A 166 1.91 0.65 -13.14
CA ASN A 166 2.92 1.67 -13.01
C ASN A 166 2.51 2.93 -13.79
N SER A 167 1.97 2.80 -15.01
CA SER A 167 1.47 3.95 -15.78
C SER A 167 0.30 4.66 -15.10
N SER A 168 -0.57 3.91 -14.42
CA SER A 168 -1.70 4.47 -13.67
C SER A 168 -1.31 5.01 -12.29
N THR A 169 -0.21 4.53 -11.71
CA THR A 169 0.29 4.92 -10.38
C THR A 169 1.32 6.05 -10.44
N GLN A 170 2.13 6.13 -11.51
CA GLN A 170 3.20 7.10 -11.66
C GLN A 170 2.62 8.50 -11.80
N LYS A 171 2.42 9.15 -10.65
CA LYS A 171 1.80 10.47 -10.53
C LYS A 171 2.74 11.37 -9.77
N SER A 172 3.16 12.44 -10.42
CA SER A 172 3.72 13.60 -9.74
C SER A 172 2.59 14.56 -9.44
N GLY A 173 2.58 15.13 -8.25
CA GLY A 173 1.53 16.03 -7.84
C GLY A 173 1.98 17.04 -6.81
N ARG A 174 1.08 17.96 -6.51
CA ARG A 174 1.18 18.87 -5.37
C ARG A 174 0.01 18.62 -4.45
N ALA A 175 0.29 18.33 -3.18
CA ALA A 175 -0.74 18.15 -2.18
C ALA A 175 -1.40 19.50 -1.89
N GLU A 176 -2.73 19.58 -2.02
CA GLU A 176 -3.50 20.77 -1.61
C GLU A 176 -3.63 20.83 -0.09
N THR A 177 -3.86 19.68 0.54
CA THR A 177 -3.87 19.51 1.99
C THR A 177 -3.28 18.15 2.34
N TYR A 178 -2.38 18.14 3.32
CA TYR A 178 -1.82 16.91 3.87
C TYR A 178 -1.79 16.98 5.39
N LEU A 179 -2.10 15.85 6.04
CA LEU A 179 -2.04 15.70 7.49
C LEU A 179 -1.06 14.57 7.81
N CYS A 180 -0.02 14.89 8.56
CA CYS A 180 0.89 13.88 9.10
C CYS A 180 0.68 13.75 10.60
N ASN A 181 0.36 12.55 11.05
CA ASN A 181 0.26 12.19 12.45
C ASN A 181 1.15 10.98 12.75
N GLY A 182 2.36 11.24 13.24
CA GLY A 182 3.32 10.20 13.62
C GLY A 182 3.71 9.30 12.45
N ASN A 183 3.04 8.17 12.34
CA ASN A 183 3.28 7.13 11.35
C ASN A 183 2.27 7.12 10.19
N THR A 184 1.27 7.99 10.20
CA THR A 184 0.27 8.03 9.12
C THR A 184 0.26 9.40 8.46
N LEU A 185 0.23 9.38 7.14
CA LEU A 185 0.11 10.51 6.25
C LEU A 185 -1.21 10.39 5.50
N VAL A 186 -1.99 11.45 5.53
CA VAL A 186 -3.24 11.58 4.77
C VAL A 186 -3.05 12.68 3.73
N ILE A 187 -3.29 12.35 2.47
CA ILE A 187 -3.31 13.33 1.37
C ILE A 187 -4.76 13.50 0.92
N VAL A 188 -5.21 14.76 0.85
CA VAL A 188 -6.52 15.12 0.32
C VAL A 188 -6.32 15.89 -0.98
N LYS A 189 -6.91 15.38 -2.07
CA LYS A 189 -6.99 16.04 -3.37
C LYS A 189 -8.44 16.52 -3.56
N SER A 190 -8.66 17.73 -4.08
CA SER A 190 -10.01 18.27 -4.29
C SER A 190 -10.88 17.33 -5.12
N GLY A 191 -11.99 16.88 -4.53
CA GLY A 191 -12.97 16.00 -5.18
C GLY A 191 -12.62 14.50 -5.17
N GLU A 192 -11.53 14.09 -4.54
CA GLU A 192 -11.14 12.69 -4.36
C GLU A 192 -11.21 12.27 -2.89
N ASP A 193 -11.40 10.98 -2.65
CA ASP A 193 -11.33 10.41 -1.30
C ASP A 193 -9.93 10.59 -0.71
N PRO A 194 -9.82 10.82 0.61
CA PRO A 194 -8.55 10.94 1.29
C PRO A 194 -7.73 9.66 1.15
N ILE A 195 -6.48 9.80 0.71
CA ILE A 195 -5.58 8.68 0.53
C ILE A 195 -4.67 8.56 1.75
N LEU A 196 -4.65 7.38 2.35
CA LEU A 196 -3.83 7.04 3.51
C LEU A 196 -2.52 6.39 3.07
N TYR A 197 -1.43 6.83 3.68
CA TYR A 197 -0.12 6.22 3.58
C TYR A 197 0.45 6.04 4.99
N ASP A 198 1.13 4.92 5.19
CA ASP A 198 1.90 4.67 6.40
C ASP A 198 3.36 5.04 6.17
N LYS A 199 4.06 5.36 7.24
CA LYS A 199 5.46 5.73 7.18
C LYS A 199 6.26 4.55 6.66
N TRP A 200 7.10 4.79 5.66
CA TRP A 200 7.98 3.75 5.16
C TRP A 200 9.02 3.41 6.23
N GLU A 201 8.87 2.23 6.81
CA GLU A 201 9.85 1.60 7.70
C GLU A 201 10.77 0.69 6.86
N GLY A 202 11.38 1.22 5.80
CA GLY A 202 12.41 0.49 5.09
C GLY A 202 13.62 0.25 5.99
N GLU A 203 14.19 -0.96 5.91
CA GLU A 203 15.38 -1.37 6.66
C GLU A 203 16.44 -0.27 6.66
N GLY A 204 16.84 0.14 7.88
CA GLY A 204 17.97 1.02 8.07
C GLY A 204 19.23 0.36 7.51
N ASN A 205 19.74 0.93 6.43
CA ASN A 205 21.13 0.84 6.02
C ASN A 205 21.47 2.16 5.31
N GLU A 206 21.64 3.21 6.12
CA GLU A 206 22.63 4.26 5.83
C GLU A 206 23.92 3.92 6.59
#